data_AF-A0A1D9H1Z1-F1
#
_entry.id   AF-A0A1D9H1Z1-F1
#
_cell.length_a   1.000
_cell.length_b   1.000
_cell.length_c   1.000
_cell.angle_alpha   90.00
_cell.angle_beta   90.00
_cell.angle_gamma   90.00
#
_symmetry.space_group_name_H-M   'P 1'
#
loop_
_entity.id
_entity.type
_entity.pdbx_description
1 polymer ?
#
loop_
_entity_poly.entity_id
_entity_poly.type
_entity_poly.pdbx_seq_one_letter_code
_entity_poly.pdbx_strand_id
1 'polypeptide(L)' 'MAKATTPPASQDKPESAGGAPDADAAAAAAAEAERAPESVRMVRDPELYEAPHEADVHVDEVDNYRPGGWELA' A
#
# COMPACT_ATOMS: atom_id res chain seq x y z
N MET A 1 -34.73 32.84 -34.45
CA MET A 1 -33.28 33.03 -34.25
C MET A 1 -33.00 32.94 -32.76
N ALA A 2 -32.44 31.83 -32.28
CA ALA A 2 -31.91 31.71 -30.92
C ALA A 2 -30.57 30.96 -31.03
N LYS A 3 -29.55 31.54 -30.38
CA LYS A 3 -28.14 31.23 -30.56
C LYS A 3 -27.77 29.87 -29.96
N ALA A 4 -26.87 29.18 -30.65
CA ALA A 4 -26.20 27.97 -30.20
C ALA A 4 -25.51 28.19 -28.84
N THR A 5 -25.73 27.28 -27.90
CA THR A 5 -24.90 27.13 -26.70
C THR A 5 -24.19 25.79 -26.80
N THR A 6 -22.92 25.84 -27.19
CA THR A 6 -22.00 24.70 -27.17
C THR A 6 -21.51 24.53 -25.74
N PRO A 7 -21.60 23.33 -25.13
CA PRO A 7 -20.92 23.08 -23.86
C PRO A 7 -19.40 23.12 -24.06
N PRO A 8 -18.61 23.65 -23.10
CA PRO A 8 -17.16 23.64 -23.21
C PRO A 8 -16.63 22.21 -23.20
N ALA A 9 -15.57 21.99 -23.98
CA ALA A 9 -14.87 20.72 -24.09
C ALA A 9 -14.56 20.13 -22.70
N SER A 10 -14.90 18.85 -22.51
CA SER A 10 -14.37 18.04 -21.41
C SER A 10 -12.86 18.20 -21.38
N GLN A 11 -12.36 18.57 -20.21
CA GLN A 11 -10.94 18.67 -19.93
C GLN A 11 -10.30 17.32 -20.20
N ASP A 12 -9.43 17.28 -21.20
CA ASP A 12 -8.40 16.26 -21.34
C ASP A 12 -7.55 16.31 -20.06
N LYS A 13 -7.80 15.37 -19.15
CA LYS A 13 -6.97 15.15 -17.98
C LYS A 13 -5.70 14.50 -18.53
N PRO A 14 -4.52 15.14 -18.47
CA PRO A 14 -3.30 14.47 -18.86
C PRO A 14 -3.14 13.27 -17.92
N GLU A 15 -3.31 12.07 -18.46
CA GLU A 15 -2.91 10.86 -17.78
C GLU A 15 -1.44 11.02 -17.41
N SER A 16 -1.20 10.87 -16.12
CA SER A 16 0.08 10.99 -15.47
C SER A 16 1.15 10.32 -16.32
N ALA A 17 2.04 11.12 -16.90
CA ALA A 17 3.24 10.61 -17.54
C ALA A 17 3.96 9.77 -16.47
N GLY A 18 3.93 8.45 -16.65
CA GLY A 18 4.79 7.53 -15.92
C GLY A 18 6.22 7.87 -16.30
N GLY A 19 6.84 8.76 -15.53
CA GLY A 19 8.28 8.91 -15.52
C GLY A 19 8.83 7.55 -15.11
N ALA A 20 9.64 6.95 -15.99
CA ALA A 20 10.42 5.78 -15.62
C ALA A 20 11.12 6.11 -14.28
N PRO A 21 11.02 5.24 -13.26
CA PRO A 21 11.72 5.50 -12.01
C PRO A 21 13.20 5.69 -12.35
N ASP A 22 13.80 6.78 -11.85
CA ASP A 22 15.24 6.97 -11.90
C ASP A 22 15.91 5.65 -11.50
N ALA A 23 16.91 5.21 -12.27
CA ALA A 23 17.55 3.90 -12.04
C ALA A 23 18.08 3.75 -10.61
N ASP A 24 18.40 4.88 -9.95
CA ASP A 24 18.77 4.97 -8.55
C ASP A 24 17.59 4.67 -7.59
N ALA A 25 16.40 5.20 -7.87
CA ALA A 25 15.19 4.90 -7.11
C ALA A 25 14.70 3.46 -7.33
N ALA A 26 14.87 2.92 -8.54
CA ALA A 26 14.56 1.51 -8.83
C ALA A 26 15.50 0.55 -8.09
N ALA A 27 16.79 0.88 -7.97
CA ALA A 27 17.75 0.10 -7.20
C ALA A 27 17.48 0.17 -5.68
N ALA A 28 17.11 1.35 -5.16
CA ALA A 28 16.73 1.50 -3.76
C ALA A 28 15.46 0.70 -3.39
N ALA A 29 14.42 0.76 -4.23
CA ALA A 29 13.19 -0.02 -4.03
C ALA A 29 13.44 -1.54 -4.13
N ALA A 30 14.35 -1.98 -5.00
CA ALA A 30 14.75 -3.38 -5.07
C ALA A 30 15.47 -3.83 -3.80
N ALA A 31 16.44 -3.05 -3.30
CA ALA A 31 17.14 -3.37 -2.05
C ALA A 31 16.21 -3.35 -0.83
N GLU A 32 15.19 -2.50 -0.83
CA GLU A 32 14.15 -2.47 0.20
C GLU A 32 13.28 -3.74 0.13
N ALA A 33 12.85 -4.16 -1.06
CA ALA A 33 12.07 -5.39 -1.27
C ALA A 33 12.85 -6.68 -0.95
N GLU A 34 14.19 -6.64 -0.91
CA GLU A 34 15.03 -7.77 -0.52
C GLU A 34 15.14 -7.96 1.01
N ARG A 35 14.61 -7.05 1.83
CA ARG A 35 14.57 -7.29 3.28
C ARG A 35 13.64 -8.46 3.59
N ALA A 36 14.13 -9.36 4.43
CA ALA A 36 13.34 -10.50 4.88
C ALA A 36 12.11 -10.02 5.65
N PRO A 37 10.93 -10.65 5.43
CA PRO A 37 9.74 -10.33 6.21
C PRO A 37 9.92 -10.76 7.66
N GLU A 38 9.19 -10.10 8.55
CA GLU A 38 9.03 -10.48 9.96
C GLU A 38 7.65 -11.07 10.19
N SER A 39 7.59 -12.12 11.01
CA SER A 39 6.33 -12.75 11.38
C SER A 39 5.69 -12.02 12.57
N VAL A 40 4.43 -11.64 12.43
CA VAL A 40 3.62 -11.02 13.48
C VAL A 40 2.41 -11.88 13.82
N ARG A 41 1.95 -11.79 15.07
CA ARG A 41 0.77 -12.48 15.59
C ARG A 41 -0.19 -11.51 16.29
N MET A 42 -1.47 -11.61 15.97
CA MET A 42 -2.52 -10.83 16.63
C MET A 42 -2.90 -11.45 17.97
N VAL A 43 -2.88 -10.65 19.04
CA VAL A 43 -3.29 -11.08 20.38
C VAL A 43 -4.81 -10.96 20.51
N ARG A 44 -5.49 -12.10 20.51
CA ARG A 44 -6.95 -12.19 20.67
C ARG A 44 -7.34 -13.53 21.30
N ASP A 45 -8.52 -13.56 21.91
CA ASP A 45 -9.07 -14.73 22.55
C ASP A 45 -9.37 -15.83 21.50
N PRO A 46 -8.74 -17.02 21.60
CA PRO A 46 -8.88 -18.08 20.62
C PRO A 46 -10.21 -18.82 20.69
N GLU A 47 -10.96 -18.71 21.80
CA GLU A 47 -12.30 -19.28 21.92
C GLU A 47 -13.34 -18.41 21.22
N LEU A 48 -13.07 -17.09 21.13
CA LEU A 48 -13.93 -16.13 20.44
C LEU A 48 -13.54 -15.91 18.97
N TYR A 49 -12.26 -16.06 18.64
CA TYR A 49 -11.72 -15.84 17.29
C TYR A 49 -10.84 -17.02 16.88
N GLU A 50 -11.28 -17.77 15.87
CA GLU A 50 -10.51 -18.90 15.36
C GLU A 50 -9.27 -18.44 14.57
N ALA A 51 -8.14 -19.14 14.76
CA ALA A 51 -6.91 -18.95 14.02
C ALA A 51 -7.13 -19.07 12.48
N PRO A 52 -6.24 -18.54 11.61
CA PRO A 52 -4.91 -18.03 11.89
C PRO A 52 -4.90 -16.55 12.29
N HIS A 53 -3.97 -16.22 13.16
CA HIS A 53 -3.74 -14.86 13.65
C HIS A 53 -2.31 -14.44 13.38
N GLU A 54 -1.70 -14.97 12.34
CA GLU A 54 -0.28 -14.82 12.01
C GLU A 54 -0.15 -14.26 10.58
N ALA A 55 0.87 -13.43 10.36
CA ALA A 55 1.19 -12.87 9.04
C ALA A 55 2.69 -12.58 8.94
N ASP A 56 3.25 -12.78 7.74
CA ASP A 56 4.59 -12.29 7.40
C ASP A 56 4.44 -10.91 6.77
N VAL A 57 5.06 -9.90 7.37
CA VAL A 57 4.97 -8.49 6.96
C VAL A 57 6.35 -7.92 6.69
N HIS A 58 6.43 -6.88 5.88
CA HIS A 58 7.71 -6.19 5.69
C HIS A 58 8.16 -5.55 7.01
N VAL A 59 9.47 -5.57 7.30
CA VAL A 59 10.04 -5.01 8.54
C VAL A 59 9.62 -3.56 8.80
N ASP A 60 9.57 -2.73 7.76
CA ASP A 60 9.17 -1.33 7.89
C ASP A 60 7.65 -1.16 8.11
N GLU A 61 6.86 -2.21 7.88
CA GLU A 61 5.42 -2.22 8.11
C GLU A 61 5.03 -2.76 9.49
N VAL A 62 5.90 -3.51 10.19
CA VAL A 62 5.61 -4.12 11.51
C VAL A 62 5.04 -3.11 12.51
N ASP A 63 5.60 -1.90 12.55
CA ASP A 63 5.14 -0.82 13.43
C ASP A 63 3.68 -0.39 13.17
N ASN A 64 3.19 -0.53 11.92
CA ASN A 64 1.81 -0.22 11.56
C ASN A 64 0.81 -1.24 12.11
N TYR A 65 1.27 -2.47 12.41
CA TYR A 65 0.42 -3.53 12.94
C TYR A 65 0.28 -3.45 14.47
N ARG A 66 1.26 -2.86 15.18
CA ARG A 66 1.24 -2.72 16.65
C ARG A 66 -0.04 -2.04 17.21
N PRO A 67 -0.55 -0.92 16.65
CA PRO A 67 -1.80 -0.31 17.12
C PRO A 67 -3.02 -1.23 16.99
N GLY A 68 -2.97 -2.21 16.09
CA GLY A 68 -4.02 -3.22 15.91
C GLY A 68 -3.92 -4.41 16.89
N GLY A 69 -3.01 -4.37 17.87
CA GLY A 69 -2.80 -5.46 18.82
C GLY A 69 -2.02 -6.65 18.24
N TRP A 70 -1.19 -6.40 17.23
CA TRP A 70 -0.26 -7.39 16.71
C TRP A 70 1.10 -7.24 17.37
N GLU A 71 1.72 -8.37 17.67
CA GLU A 71 3.03 -8.51 18.29
C GLU A 71 3.95 -9.34 17.40
N LEU A 72 5.26 -9.27 17.58
CA LEU A 72 6.19 -10.19 16.91
C LEU A 72 5.94 -11.63 17.42
N ALA A 73 5.91 -12.58 16.50
CA ALA A 73 5.58 -13.99 16.78
C ALA A 73 6.74 -14.77 17.42
#